data_AF-A0A7S3XMP9-F1
#
_entry.id   AF-A0A7S3XMP9-F1
#
_cell.length_a   1.000
_cell.length_b   1.000
_cell.length_c   1.000
_cell.angle_alpha   90.00
_cell.angle_beta   90.00
_cell.angle_gamma   90.00
#
_symmetry.space_group_name_H-M   'P 1'
#
loop_
_entity.id
_entity.type
_entity.pdbx_description
1 polymer ?
#
loop_
_entity_poly.entity_id
_entity_poly.type
_entity_poly.pdbx_seq_one_letter_code
_entity_poly.pdbx_strand_id
1 'polypeptide(L)'
;QMVAKIEEIVNQGYLARLVELRSQPRVAGMLEFSKVWGVGPTKAERLYNLGFRKLEDLKTPAGQQALTRQQKIGLARYEDLLERIPRAEVEAIEAFVKREAQVLFPDLHGTACGSYRRGKQSMGDVDIIFCPGDVQGCAEDGTPPGRAAAAAAPGDGAEEEEEFPEEGVSASMS
;
A
#
# COMPACT_ATOMS: atom_id res chain seq x y z
N GLN A 1 5.82 -9.86 -24.93
CA GLN A 1 6.70 -10.01 -23.75
C GLN A 1 5.96 -10.23 -22.43
N MET A 2 4.77 -9.65 -22.20
CA MET A 2 3.99 -9.90 -20.97
C MET A 2 3.28 -11.26 -20.99
N VAL A 3 2.63 -11.60 -22.12
CA VAL A 3 1.86 -12.86 -22.29
C VAL A 3 2.70 -14.09 -21.95
N ALA A 4 3.89 -14.23 -22.54
CA ALA A 4 4.80 -15.35 -22.26
C ALA A 4 5.18 -15.48 -20.76
N LYS A 5 5.28 -14.36 -20.02
CA LYS A 5 5.54 -14.41 -18.57
C LYS A 5 4.31 -14.88 -17.79
N ILE A 6 3.12 -14.52 -18.24
CA ILE A 6 1.86 -14.98 -17.62
C ILE A 6 1.71 -16.49 -17.87
N GLU A 7 1.92 -16.95 -19.10
CA GLU A 7 1.90 -18.37 -19.45
C GLU A 7 2.89 -19.18 -18.62
N GLU A 8 4.12 -18.68 -18.43
CA GLU A 8 5.12 -19.32 -17.56
C GLU A 8 4.64 -19.45 -16.11
N ILE A 9 4.10 -18.38 -15.53
CA ILE A 9 3.59 -18.39 -14.15
C ILE A 9 2.38 -19.32 -14.01
N VAL A 10 1.48 -19.34 -14.99
CA VAL A 10 0.31 -20.24 -14.96
C VAL A 10 0.74 -21.70 -15.04
N ASN A 11 1.72 -22.03 -15.90
CA ASN A 11 2.15 -23.40 -16.10
C ASN A 11 3.09 -23.93 -15.00
N GLN A 12 3.96 -23.07 -14.44
CA GLN A 12 5.02 -23.49 -13.50
C GLN A 12 4.77 -23.02 -12.06
N GLY A 13 3.87 -22.05 -11.85
CA GLY A 13 3.63 -21.40 -10.56
C GLY A 13 4.64 -20.31 -10.19
N TYR A 14 5.71 -20.10 -10.97
CA TYR A 14 6.72 -19.08 -10.73
C TYR A 14 7.34 -18.58 -12.05
N LEU A 15 8.11 -17.50 -11.96
CA LEU A 15 8.86 -16.92 -13.08
C LEU A 15 10.35 -17.16 -12.84
N ALA A 16 10.99 -18.03 -13.64
CA ALA A 16 12.37 -18.48 -13.43
C ALA A 16 13.36 -17.31 -13.36
N ARG A 17 13.20 -16.33 -14.25
CA ARG A 17 14.02 -15.10 -14.25
C ARG A 17 13.92 -14.31 -12.94
N LEU A 18 12.74 -14.30 -12.30
CA LEU A 18 12.54 -13.58 -11.03
C LEU A 18 13.21 -14.33 -9.88
N VAL A 19 13.14 -15.67 -9.88
CA VAL A 19 13.84 -16.52 -8.91
C VAL A 19 15.36 -16.31 -9.02
N GLU A 20 15.91 -16.33 -10.22
CA GLU A 20 17.32 -16.05 -10.49
C GLU A 20 17.73 -14.64 -10.05
N LEU A 21 16.94 -13.62 -10.38
CA LEU A 21 17.24 -12.25 -9.94
C LEU A 21 17.24 -12.12 -8.41
N ARG A 22 16.29 -12.77 -7.72
CA ARG A 22 16.23 -12.74 -6.25
C ARG A 22 17.35 -13.52 -5.58
N SER A 23 17.93 -14.53 -6.24
CA SER A 23 19.05 -15.30 -5.69
C SER A 23 20.39 -14.56 -5.75
N GLN A 24 20.49 -13.51 -6.58
CA GLN A 24 21.69 -12.69 -6.67
C GLN A 24 21.94 -11.95 -5.35
N PRO A 25 23.11 -12.10 -4.70
CA PRO A 25 23.41 -11.46 -3.40
C PRO A 25 23.23 -9.94 -3.41
N ARG A 26 23.54 -9.29 -4.54
CA ARG A 26 23.33 -7.85 -4.72
C ARG A 26 21.86 -7.47 -4.63
N VAL A 27 21.00 -8.18 -5.35
CA VAL A 27 19.55 -7.91 -5.36
C VAL A 27 18.94 -8.22 -4.00
N ALA A 28 19.30 -9.35 -3.39
CA ALA A 28 18.85 -9.72 -2.06
C ALA A 28 19.22 -8.66 -1.00
N GLY A 29 20.49 -8.21 -0.97
CA GLY A 29 20.93 -7.16 -0.04
C GLY A 29 20.24 -5.82 -0.29
N MET A 30 20.07 -5.43 -1.57
CA MET A 30 19.37 -4.19 -1.90
C MET A 30 17.89 -4.24 -1.50
N LEU A 31 17.20 -5.36 -1.71
CA LEU A 31 15.81 -5.55 -1.29
C LEU A 31 15.70 -5.49 0.23
N GLU A 32 16.65 -6.10 0.94
CA GLU A 32 16.69 -6.07 2.40
C GLU A 32 16.84 -4.63 2.93
N PHE A 33 17.78 -3.85 2.38
CA PHE A 33 17.93 -2.45 2.75
C PHE A 33 16.70 -1.61 2.41
N SER A 34 16.01 -1.93 1.32
CA SER A 34 14.83 -1.18 0.88
C SER A 34 13.61 -1.35 1.79
N LYS A 35 13.62 -2.32 2.71
CA LYS A 35 12.59 -2.47 3.75
C LYS A 35 12.72 -1.40 4.83
N VAL A 36 13.89 -0.78 4.99
CA VAL A 36 14.08 0.31 5.96
C VAL A 36 13.39 1.58 5.44
N TRP A 37 12.51 2.15 6.25
CA TRP A 37 11.82 3.38 5.88
C TRP A 37 12.79 4.51 5.52
N GLY A 38 12.57 5.12 4.35
CA GLY A 38 13.44 6.17 3.79
C GLY A 38 14.64 5.64 2.98
N VAL A 39 14.80 4.32 2.80
CA VAL A 39 15.78 3.70 1.91
C VAL A 39 15.09 3.21 0.63
N GLY A 40 15.24 3.96 -0.46
CA GLY A 40 14.80 3.53 -1.79
C GLY A 40 15.93 2.85 -2.59
N PRO A 41 15.67 2.40 -3.84
CA PRO A 41 16.61 1.63 -4.65
C PRO A 41 18.00 2.25 -4.79
N THR A 42 18.08 3.56 -5.05
CA THR A 42 19.35 4.29 -5.18
C THR A 42 20.15 4.29 -3.86
N LYS A 43 19.46 4.42 -2.73
CA LYS A 43 20.13 4.44 -1.42
C LYS A 43 20.55 3.04 -0.99
N ALA A 44 19.73 2.03 -1.28
CA ALA A 44 20.07 0.63 -1.09
C ALA A 44 21.31 0.23 -1.90
N GLU A 45 21.39 0.66 -3.16
CA GLU A 45 22.57 0.45 -4.00
C GLU A 45 23.81 1.13 -3.42
N ARG A 46 23.69 2.38 -2.96
CA ARG A 46 24.80 3.07 -2.28
C ARG A 46 25.28 2.30 -1.06
N LEU A 47 24.39 1.82 -0.20
CA LEU A 47 24.75 1.05 0.99
C LEU A 47 25.47 -0.26 0.62
N TYR A 48 24.99 -0.94 -0.42
CA TYR A 48 25.65 -2.15 -0.92
C TYR A 48 27.06 -1.85 -1.46
N ASN A 49 27.23 -0.75 -2.20
CA ASN A 49 28.53 -0.33 -2.73
C ASN A 49 29.51 0.10 -1.62
N LEU A 50 29.00 0.56 -0.48
CA LEU A 50 29.80 0.83 0.73
C LEU A 50 30.25 -0.45 1.46
N GLY A 51 29.84 -1.62 1.00
CA GLY A 51 30.26 -2.91 1.55
C GLY A 51 29.26 -3.55 2.52
N PHE A 52 28.16 -2.88 2.85
CA PHE A 52 27.13 -3.45 3.72
C PHE A 52 26.36 -4.56 2.99
N ARG A 53 25.98 -5.62 3.70
CA ARG A 53 25.25 -6.77 3.14
C ARG A 53 23.97 -7.10 3.89
N LYS A 54 23.88 -6.78 5.19
CA LYS A 54 22.73 -7.08 6.04
C LYS A 54 22.28 -5.87 6.86
N LEU A 55 21.06 -5.90 7.40
CA LEU A 55 20.53 -4.80 8.20
C LEU A 55 21.32 -4.57 9.50
N GLU A 56 21.92 -5.62 10.05
CA GLU A 56 22.76 -5.55 11.24
C GLU A 56 23.97 -4.65 11.00
N ASP A 57 24.52 -4.65 9.78
CA ASP A 57 25.66 -3.80 9.42
C ASP A 57 25.30 -2.32 9.57
N LEU A 58 24.03 -1.96 9.34
CA LEU A 58 23.52 -0.59 9.47
C LEU A 58 23.37 -0.15 10.94
N LYS A 59 23.35 -1.09 11.89
CA LYS A 59 23.32 -0.80 13.34
C LYS A 59 24.71 -0.48 13.90
N THR A 60 25.78 -0.80 13.16
CA THR A 60 27.16 -0.46 13.54
C THR A 60 27.43 1.05 13.47
N PRO A 61 28.50 1.58 14.12
CA PRO A 61 28.86 2.99 13.99
C PRO A 61 29.08 3.46 12.55
N ALA A 62 29.73 2.62 11.72
CA ALA A 62 29.96 2.93 10.31
C ALA A 62 28.64 2.95 9.51
N GLY A 63 27.75 1.98 9.76
CA GLY A 63 26.41 1.94 9.17
C GLY A 63 25.58 3.17 9.55
N GLN A 64 25.58 3.54 10.83
CA GLN A 64 24.89 4.73 11.33
C GLN A 64 25.42 6.03 10.72
N GLN A 65 26.71 6.13 10.40
CA GLN A 65 27.26 7.29 9.70
C GLN A 65 26.81 7.37 8.23
N ALA A 66 26.53 6.22 7.60
CA ALA A 66 26.04 6.16 6.23
C ALA A 66 24.54 6.50 6.08
N LEU A 67 23.79 6.57 7.19
CA LEU A 67 22.35 6.83 7.20
C LEU A 67 22.00 8.28 7.53
N THR A 68 20.95 8.78 6.88
CA THR A 68 20.29 10.06 7.23
C THR A 68 19.48 9.94 8.52
N ARG A 69 19.15 11.06 9.18
CA ARG A 69 18.34 11.07 10.41
C ARG A 69 17.02 10.29 10.26
N GLN A 70 16.33 10.47 9.15
CA GLN A 70 15.07 9.77 8.87
C GLN A 70 15.26 8.25 8.79
N GLN A 71 16.31 7.80 8.12
CA GLN A 71 16.62 6.37 7.99
C GLN A 71 17.06 5.74 9.30
N LYS A 72 17.71 6.50 10.20
CA LYS A 72 18.03 6.03 11.55
C LYS A 72 16.77 5.74 12.35
N ILE A 73 15.76 6.62 12.25
CA ILE A 73 14.45 6.39 12.86
C ILE A 73 13.79 5.16 12.23
N GLY A 74 13.80 5.06 10.90
CA GLY A 74 13.28 3.91 10.17
C GLY A 74 13.94 2.58 10.58
N LEU A 75 15.25 2.58 10.82
CA LEU A 75 15.98 1.39 11.27
C LEU A 75 15.70 1.08 12.76
N ALA A 76 15.57 2.11 13.60
CA ALA A 76 15.26 1.93 15.03
C ALA A 76 13.83 1.41 15.26
N ARG A 77 12.91 1.75 14.37
CA ARG A 77 11.49 1.33 14.39
C ARG A 77 11.17 0.31 13.31
N TYR A 78 12.17 -0.43 12.85
CA TYR A 78 12.03 -1.31 11.70
C TYR A 78 10.93 -2.37 11.88
N GLU A 79 10.93 -3.08 13.02
CA GLU A 79 9.92 -4.10 13.32
C GLU A 79 8.53 -3.46 13.46
N ASP A 80 8.40 -2.41 14.29
CA ASP A 80 7.14 -1.67 14.50
C ASP A 80 6.52 -1.18 13.17
N LEU A 81 7.35 -0.72 12.21
CA LEU A 81 6.89 -0.22 10.92
C LEU A 81 6.54 -1.31 9.90
N LEU A 82 6.91 -2.58 10.17
CA LEU A 82 6.48 -3.72 9.37
C LEU A 82 5.13 -4.29 9.84
N GLU A 83 4.75 -4.02 11.08
CA GLU A 83 3.48 -4.48 11.64
C GLU A 83 2.29 -3.85 10.92
N ARG A 84 1.22 -4.62 10.79
CA ARG A 84 -0.04 -4.16 10.19
C ARG A 84 -0.90 -3.51 11.26
N ILE A 85 -1.42 -2.32 10.97
CA ILE A 85 -2.27 -1.57 11.89
C ILE A 85 -3.71 -2.06 11.75
N PRO A 86 -4.36 -2.59 12.81
CA PRO A 86 -5.75 -3.02 12.76
C PRO A 86 -6.69 -1.82 12.61
N ARG A 87 -7.88 -2.06 12.05
CA ARG A 87 -8.85 -1.00 11.79
C ARG A 87 -9.28 -0.20 13.01
N ALA A 88 -9.51 -0.87 14.14
CA ALA A 88 -9.87 -0.21 15.39
C ALA A 88 -8.80 0.77 15.88
N GLU A 89 -7.52 0.47 15.64
CA GLU A 89 -6.42 1.39 15.98
C GLU A 89 -6.41 2.61 15.05
N VAL A 90 -6.69 2.42 13.76
CA VAL A 90 -6.82 3.55 12.82
C VAL A 90 -7.99 4.47 13.19
N GLU A 91 -9.13 3.91 13.60
CA GLU A 91 -10.28 4.68 14.08
C GLU A 91 -9.93 5.50 15.34
N ALA A 92 -9.20 4.91 16.27
CA ALA A 92 -8.72 5.60 17.47
C ALA A 92 -7.72 6.73 17.12
N ILE A 93 -6.79 6.49 16.19
CA ILE A 93 -5.83 7.49 15.72
C ILE A 93 -6.55 8.63 15.00
N GLU A 94 -7.50 8.33 14.10
CA GLU A 94 -8.30 9.33 13.40
C GLU A 94 -9.07 10.21 14.39
N ALA A 95 -9.77 9.60 15.35
CA ALA A 95 -10.52 10.34 16.36
C ALA A 95 -9.62 11.24 17.22
N PHE A 96 -8.46 10.71 17.65
CA PHE A 96 -7.49 11.49 18.41
C PHE A 96 -6.98 12.69 17.61
N VAL A 97 -6.51 12.45 16.38
CA VAL A 97 -5.92 13.49 15.52
C VAL A 97 -6.95 14.55 15.14
N LYS A 98 -8.19 14.17 14.82
CA LYS A 98 -9.28 15.11 14.53
C LYS A 98 -9.59 16.01 15.73
N ARG A 99 -9.68 15.44 16.93
CA ARG A 99 -9.94 16.21 18.15
C ARG A 99 -8.85 17.24 18.42
N GLU A 100 -7.57 16.84 18.38
CA GLU A 100 -6.46 17.76 18.64
C GLU A 100 -6.37 18.84 17.54
N ALA A 101 -6.65 18.50 16.30
CA ALA A 101 -6.70 19.45 15.19
C ALA A 101 -7.79 20.52 15.40
N GLN A 102 -8.97 20.11 15.87
CA GLN A 102 -10.10 21.01 16.14
C GLN A 102 -9.86 21.95 17.34
N VAL A 103 -9.04 21.54 18.32
CA VAL A 103 -8.63 22.44 19.42
C VAL A 103 -7.80 23.61 18.89
N LEU A 104 -6.99 23.40 17.86
CA LEU A 104 -6.15 24.43 17.25
C LEU A 104 -6.90 25.21 16.17
N PHE A 105 -7.75 24.53 15.40
CA PHE A 105 -8.48 25.07 14.27
C PHE A 105 -9.92 24.54 14.29
N PRO A 106 -10.87 25.27 14.93
CA PRO A 106 -12.24 24.80 15.13
C PRO A 106 -12.96 24.39 13.84
N ASP A 107 -12.68 25.08 12.74
CA ASP A 107 -13.30 24.85 11.43
C ASP A 107 -12.52 23.86 10.56
N LEU A 108 -11.58 23.09 11.11
CA LEU A 108 -10.79 22.12 10.35
C LEU A 108 -11.41 20.73 10.40
N HIS A 109 -11.73 20.20 9.22
CA HIS A 109 -12.30 18.85 9.06
C HIS A 109 -11.22 17.88 8.60
N GLY A 110 -11.12 16.72 9.25
CA GLY A 110 -10.15 15.68 8.90
C GLY A 110 -10.84 14.36 8.55
N THR A 111 -10.30 13.62 7.58
CA THR A 111 -10.84 12.31 7.16
C THR A 111 -9.73 11.32 6.87
N ALA A 112 -9.81 10.14 7.48
CA ALA A 112 -8.91 9.04 7.19
C ALA A 112 -9.13 8.48 5.77
N CYS A 113 -8.03 8.24 5.08
CA CYS A 113 -7.96 8.00 3.64
C CYS A 113 -7.29 6.65 3.34
N GLY A 114 -6.56 6.58 2.24
CA GLY A 114 -5.71 5.44 1.93
C GLY A 114 -6.46 4.11 1.88
N SER A 115 -5.80 3.06 2.39
CA SER A 115 -6.37 1.72 2.41
C SER A 115 -7.53 1.55 3.41
N TYR A 116 -7.59 2.39 4.44
CA TYR A 116 -8.70 2.44 5.39
C TYR A 116 -10.02 2.82 4.71
N ARG A 117 -10.01 3.89 3.89
CA ARG A 117 -11.18 4.32 3.11
C ARG A 117 -11.62 3.29 2.08
N ARG A 118 -10.71 2.43 1.59
CA ARG A 118 -11.01 1.31 0.68
C ARG A 118 -11.53 0.06 1.40
N GLY A 119 -11.77 0.12 2.71
CA GLY A 119 -12.36 -0.97 3.48
C GLY A 119 -11.40 -2.10 3.87
N LYS A 120 -10.07 -1.87 3.85
CA LYS A 120 -9.13 -2.89 4.34
C LYS A 120 -9.27 -3.07 5.86
N GLN A 121 -9.12 -4.32 6.31
CA GLN A 121 -9.17 -4.71 7.73
C GLN A 121 -7.87 -4.38 8.48
N SER A 122 -6.75 -4.33 7.76
CA SER A 122 -5.48 -3.87 8.28
C SER A 122 -4.82 -2.89 7.32
N MET A 123 -4.09 -1.92 7.88
CA MET A 123 -3.44 -0.79 7.22
C MET A 123 -1.92 -0.90 7.35
N GLY A 124 -1.18 -0.23 6.47
CA GLY A 124 0.28 -0.10 6.61
C GLY A 124 0.66 1.22 7.27
N ASP A 125 -0.17 2.22 7.04
CA ASP A 125 -0.04 3.60 7.46
C ASP A 125 -1.44 4.21 7.65
N VAL A 126 -1.47 5.37 8.30
CA VAL A 126 -2.70 6.16 8.51
C VAL A 126 -2.56 7.48 7.77
N ASP A 127 -3.28 7.59 6.65
CA ASP A 127 -3.38 8.82 5.87
C ASP A 127 -4.59 9.63 6.34
N ILE A 128 -4.40 10.87 6.79
CA ILE A 128 -5.51 11.79 7.13
C ILE A 128 -5.39 13.03 6.28
N ILE A 129 -6.44 13.35 5.53
CA ILE A 129 -6.55 14.60 4.77
C ILE A 129 -7.35 15.59 5.59
N PHE A 130 -6.88 16.83 5.66
CA PHE A 130 -7.57 17.93 6.31
C PHE A 130 -8.07 18.96 5.28
N CYS A 131 -9.25 19.51 5.52
CA CYS A 131 -9.89 20.56 4.74
C CYS A 131 -10.45 21.64 5.69
N PRO A 132 -10.18 22.93 5.45
CA PRO A 132 -10.89 24.03 6.10
C PRO A 132 -12.39 24.02 5.75
N GLY A 133 -13.25 24.36 6.70
CA GLY A 133 -14.71 24.33 6.55
C GLY A 133 -15.29 25.38 5.59
N ASP A 134 -14.51 26.38 5.19
CA ASP A 134 -14.89 27.44 4.25
C ASP A 134 -14.67 27.07 2.77
N VAL A 135 -14.10 25.90 2.48
CA VAL A 135 -13.84 25.44 1.11
C VAL A 135 -15.05 24.67 0.56
N GLN A 136 -15.78 25.28 -0.39
CA GLN A 136 -16.87 24.64 -1.12
C GLN A 136 -16.40 23.37 -1.85
N GLY A 137 -17.05 22.23 -1.54
CA GLY A 137 -16.76 20.92 -2.12
C GLY A 137 -16.23 19.89 -1.10
N CYS A 138 -15.86 20.31 0.10
CA CYS A 138 -15.65 19.41 1.24
C CYS A 138 -17.02 19.12 1.88
N ALA A 139 -17.43 17.86 2.00
CA ALA A 139 -18.65 17.53 2.73
C ALA A 139 -18.52 17.93 4.22
N GLU A 140 -19.62 18.24 4.90
CA GLU A 140 -19.61 18.71 6.31
C GLU A 140 -19.01 17.67 7.28
N ASP A 141 -18.97 16.40 6.87
CA ASP A 141 -18.33 15.28 7.57
C ASP A 141 -16.84 15.08 7.20
N GLY A 142 -16.30 15.92 6.30
CA GLY A 142 -14.95 15.83 5.73
C GLY A 142 -14.82 14.79 4.61
N THR A 143 -15.92 14.16 4.16
CA THR A 143 -15.85 13.15 3.10
C THR A 143 -15.54 13.83 1.75
N PRO A 144 -14.45 13.46 1.05
CA PRO A 144 -14.18 14.01 -0.27
C PRO A 144 -15.27 13.58 -1.27
N PRO A 145 -15.66 14.45 -2.22
CA PRO A 145 -16.69 14.13 -3.20
C PRO A 145 -16.16 13.03 -4.14
N GLY A 146 -16.64 11.80 -3.96
CA GLY A 146 -16.17 10.66 -4.76
C GLY A 146 -16.96 9.39 -4.54
N ARG A 147 -17.86 9.12 -5.48
CA ARG A 147 -18.61 7.89 -5.81
C ARG A 147 -19.13 7.08 -4.62
N ALA A 148 -20.47 7.08 -4.47
CA ALA A 148 -21.24 6.29 -3.52
C ALA A 148 -20.57 4.95 -3.18
N ALA A 149 -20.44 4.70 -1.88
CA ALA A 149 -20.04 3.41 -1.35
C ALA A 149 -20.88 2.33 -2.04
N ALA A 150 -20.21 1.44 -2.78
CA ALA A 150 -20.82 0.17 -3.12
C ALA A 150 -21.10 -0.52 -1.78
N ALA A 151 -22.37 -0.54 -1.39
CA ALA A 151 -22.84 -1.25 -0.23
C ALA A 151 -22.28 -2.67 -0.29
N ALA A 152 -21.66 -3.11 0.81
CA ALA A 152 -21.39 -4.52 1.00
C ALA A 152 -22.72 -5.26 0.90
N ALA A 153 -22.90 -6.03 -0.17
CA ALA A 153 -24.06 -6.89 -0.32
C ALA A 153 -24.05 -7.95 0.79
N PRO A 154 -25.16 -8.19 1.49
CA PRO A 154 -25.32 -9.40 2.27
C PRO A 154 -25.46 -10.57 1.30
N GLY A 155 -24.68 -11.62 1.53
CA GLY A 155 -24.92 -12.90 0.88
C GLY A 155 -26.23 -13.49 1.38
N ASP A 156 -27.06 -13.94 0.44
CA ASP A 156 -27.80 -15.19 0.55
C ASP A 156 -28.30 -15.59 -0.84
N GLY A 157 -28.30 -16.90 -1.08
CA GLY A 157 -28.42 -17.50 -2.41
C GLY A 157 -29.80 -17.40 -3.06
N ALA A 158 -29.79 -17.51 -4.39
CA ALA A 158 -30.80 -18.20 -5.17
C ALA A 158 -30.16 -18.51 -6.54
N GLU A 159 -30.18 -19.78 -6.89
CA GLU A 159 -29.95 -20.31 -8.24
C GLU A 159 -31.07 -19.79 -9.14
N GLU A 160 -30.77 -19.14 -10.25
CA GLU A 160 -31.61 -19.17 -11.46
C GLU A 160 -30.70 -19.22 -12.69
N GLU A 161 -30.77 -20.36 -13.38
CA GLU A 161 -30.23 -20.56 -14.72
C GLU A 161 -31.08 -19.74 -15.69
N GLU A 162 -30.48 -18.75 -16.38
CA GLU A 162 -31.08 -18.18 -17.59
C GLU A 162 -30.50 -18.85 -18.82
N GLU A 163 -31.35 -19.69 -19.41
CA GLU A 163 -31.26 -20.33 -20.71
C GLU A 163 -31.26 -19.27 -21.83
N PHE A 164 -30.15 -19.17 -22.58
CA PHE A 164 -30.09 -18.36 -23.79
C PHE A 164 -30.60 -19.19 -24.98
N PRO A 165 -31.66 -18.76 -25.70
CA PRO A 165 -32.13 -19.49 -26.86
C PRO A 165 -31.17 -19.30 -28.03
N GLU A 166 -30.77 -20.41 -28.65
CA GLU A 166 -30.22 -20.43 -29.99
C GLU A 166 -31.31 -20.08 -31.00
N GLU A 167 -31.15 -18.97 -31.73
CA GLU A 167 -31.62 -18.90 -33.11
C GLU A 167 -30.60 -18.17 -33.98
N GLY A 168 -30.07 -18.91 -34.95
CA GLY A 168 -29.26 -18.37 -36.02
C GLY A 168 -30.13 -17.67 -37.06
N VAL A 169 -29.60 -16.59 -37.62
CA VAL A 169 -29.98 -16.14 -38.97
C VAL A 169 -28.70 -15.80 -39.73
N SER A 170 -28.60 -16.44 -40.88
CA SER A 170 -27.55 -16.33 -41.89
C SER A 170 -27.68 -15.03 -42.71
N ALA A 171 -26.72 -14.86 -43.61
CA ALA A 171 -26.67 -13.94 -44.75
C ALA A 171 -26.03 -12.56 -44.48
N SER A 172 -25.23 -11.97 -45.36
CA SER A 172 -24.50 -12.40 -46.57
C SER A 172 -23.61 -11.21 -46.92
N MET A 173 -22.49 -11.50 -47.56
CA MET A 173 -21.56 -10.55 -48.16
C MET A 173 -22.22 -9.51 -49.07
N SER A 174 -21.72 -8.27 -49.02
CA SER A 174 -21.38 -7.43 -50.19
C SER A 174 -20.37 -6.37 -49.75
#